data_AF-G5E2D1-F1
#
_entry.id   AF-G5E2D1-F1
#
_cell.length_a   1.000
_cell.length_b   1.000
_cell.length_c   1.000
_cell.angle_alpha   90.00
_cell.angle_beta   90.00
_cell.angle_gamma   90.00
#
_symmetry.space_group_name_H-M   'P 1'
#
loop_
_entity.id
_entity.type
_entity.pdbx_description
1 polymer ?
#
loop_
_entity_poly.entity_id
_entity_poly.type
_entity_poly.pdbx_seq_one_letter_code
_entity_poly.pdbx_strand_id
1 'polypeptide(L)' 'IAPAFLFLFFFVMNLLEGKDLSELNKKLKDRYWSALKMNWKVWTPFQFININYIPGQFRVLFANLVAFFWY' A
#
# COMPACT_ATOMS: atom_id res chain seq x y z
N ILE A 1 17.64 -0.97 13.69
CA ILE A 1 17.06 -1.39 14.99
C ILE A 1 15.53 -1.36 14.98
N ALA A 2 14.88 -0.28 14.47
CA ALA A 2 13.42 -0.19 14.37
C ALA A 2 12.69 -1.32 13.60
N PRO A 3 13.19 -1.89 12.48
CA PRO A 3 12.46 -2.91 11.72
C PRO A 3 12.42 -4.28 12.40
N ALA A 4 13.52 -4.66 13.06
CA ALA A 4 13.63 -5.96 13.72
C ALA A 4 12.77 -6.04 14.99
N PHE A 5 12.63 -4.93 15.71
CA PHE A 5 11.81 -4.86 16.92
C PHE A 5 10.32 -4.92 16.60
N LEU A 6 9.88 -4.25 15.52
CA LEU A 6 8.52 -4.37 15.00
C LEU A 6 8.20 -5.79 14.56
N PHE A 7 9.15 -6.44 13.86
CA PHE A 7 8.98 -7.82 13.43
C PHE A 7 8.82 -8.78 14.62
N LEU A 8 9.66 -8.62 15.65
CA LEU A 8 9.59 -9.43 16.87
C LEU A 8 8.31 -9.16 17.67
N PHE A 9 7.88 -7.90 17.77
CA PHE A 9 6.65 -7.52 18.46
C PHE A 9 5.42 -8.12 17.77
N PHE A 10 5.33 -7.99 16.43
CA PHE A 10 4.27 -8.63 15.66
C PHE A 10 4.31 -10.16 15.75
N PHE A 11 5.50 -10.75 15.79
CA PHE A 11 5.69 -12.20 15.93
C PHE A 11 5.19 -12.72 17.28
N VAL A 12 5.57 -12.09 18.39
CA VAL A 12 5.15 -12.47 19.75
C VAL A 12 3.66 -12.23 19.97
N MET A 13 3.12 -11.12 19.46
CA MET A 13 1.70 -10.81 19.59
C MET A 13 0.82 -11.79 18.81
N ASN A 14 1.29 -12.25 17.64
CA ASN A 14 0.60 -13.30 16.88
C ASN A 14 0.67 -14.67 17.55
N LEU A 15 1.76 -14.97 18.25
CA LEU A 15 1.92 -16.22 19.02
C LEU A 15 0.96 -16.26 20.23
N LEU A 16 0.74 -15.10 20.86
CA LEU A 16 -0.11 -14.96 22.06
C LEU A 16 -1.61 -14.90 21.74
N GLU A 17 -2.01 -14.34 20.59
CA GLU A 17 -3.43 -14.26 20.22
C GLU A 17 -4.04 -15.58 19.75
N GLY A 18 -3.23 -16.60 19.44
CA GLY A 18 -3.70 -17.93 19.03
C GLY A 18 -4.59 -17.92 17.77
N LYS A 19 -4.66 -16.79 17.06
CA LYS A 19 -5.41 -16.61 15.82
C LYS A 19 -4.48 -16.98 14.68
N ASP A 20 -4.90 -17.96 13.91
CA ASP A 20 -4.18 -18.48 12.75
C ASP A 20 -3.63 -17.35 11.87
N LEU A 21 -2.33 -17.10 12.03
CA LEU A 21 -1.51 -16.24 11.17
C LEU A 21 -1.72 -16.56 9.69
N SER A 22 -2.05 -17.81 9.39
CA SER A 22 -2.36 -18.30 8.05
C SER A 22 -3.69 -17.77 7.52
N GLU A 23 -4.74 -17.70 8.35
CA GLU A 23 -6.06 -17.17 7.99
C GLU A 23 -6.03 -15.65 7.86
N LEU A 24 -5.37 -14.98 8.81
CA LEU A 24 -5.20 -13.52 8.78
C LEU A 24 -4.29 -13.10 7.64
N ASN A 25 -3.15 -13.79 7.40
CA ASN A 25 -2.35 -13.55 6.19
C ASN A 25 -3.13 -13.91 4.93
N LYS A 26 -3.95 -14.96 4.88
CA LYS A 26 -4.74 -15.23 3.67
C LYS A 26 -5.74 -14.11 3.40
N LYS A 27 -6.47 -13.66 4.41
CA LYS A 27 -7.44 -12.55 4.27
C LYS A 27 -6.77 -11.22 3.97
N LEU A 28 -5.67 -10.89 4.65
CA LEU A 28 -4.86 -9.70 4.33
C LEU A 28 -4.26 -9.85 2.95
N LYS A 29 -3.59 -10.94 2.63
CA LYS A 29 -2.98 -11.12 1.32
C LYS A 29 -4.03 -11.09 0.23
N ASP A 30 -5.21 -11.70 0.33
CA ASP A 30 -6.22 -11.54 -0.72
C ASP A 30 -6.76 -10.10 -0.84
N ARG A 31 -7.26 -9.52 0.26
CA ARG A 31 -7.87 -8.17 0.21
C ARG A 31 -6.84 -7.08 -0.05
N TYR A 32 -5.71 -7.13 0.67
CA TYR A 32 -4.62 -6.19 0.57
C TYR A 32 -3.86 -6.34 -0.75
N TRP A 33 -3.63 -7.55 -1.26
CA TRP A 33 -2.97 -7.73 -2.57
C TRP A 33 -3.87 -7.33 -3.72
N SER A 34 -5.18 -7.57 -3.62
CA SER A 34 -6.16 -7.08 -4.58
C SER A 34 -6.20 -5.55 -4.58
N ALA A 35 -6.34 -4.93 -3.40
CA ALA A 35 -6.32 -3.48 -3.25
C ALA A 35 -4.98 -2.86 -3.71
N LEU A 36 -3.85 -3.49 -3.38
CA LEU A 36 -2.52 -3.04 -3.77
C LEU A 36 -2.32 -3.15 -5.29
N LYS A 37 -2.72 -4.26 -5.92
CA LYS A 37 -2.67 -4.40 -7.39
C LYS A 37 -3.56 -3.39 -8.08
N MET A 38 -4.76 -3.15 -7.55
CA MET A 38 -5.69 -2.16 -8.10
C MET A 38 -5.08 -0.76 -7.98
N ASN A 39 -4.54 -0.40 -6.81
CA ASN A 39 -3.80 0.84 -6.61
C ASN A 39 -2.61 0.94 -7.55
N TRP A 40 -1.77 -0.09 -7.67
CA TRP A 40 -0.61 -0.06 -8.56
C TRP A 40 -1.00 0.09 -10.03
N LYS A 41 -2.05 -0.58 -10.51
CA LYS A 41 -2.52 -0.41 -11.89
C LYS A 41 -2.98 1.01 -12.20
N VAL A 42 -3.50 1.72 -11.20
CA VAL A 42 -3.98 3.10 -11.30
C VAL A 42 -2.80 4.05 -11.15
N TRP A 43 -2.05 3.94 -10.06
CA TRP A 43 -0.95 4.83 -9.74
C TRP A 43 0.25 4.72 -10.68
N THR A 44 0.53 3.56 -11.29
CA THR A 44 1.66 3.40 -12.22
C THR A 44 1.51 4.27 -13.48
N PRO A 45 0.42 4.21 -14.25
CA PRO A 45 0.22 5.09 -15.40
C PRO A 45 0.09 6.56 -14.97
N PHE A 46 -0.57 6.85 -13.85
CA PHE A 46 -0.65 8.23 -13.36
C PHE A 46 0.72 8.79 -12.99
N GLN A 47 1.58 8.03 -12.31
CA GLN A 47 2.96 8.46 -12.04
C GLN A 47 3.78 8.61 -13.32
N PHE A 48 3.59 7.71 -14.28
CA PHE A 48 4.27 7.81 -15.57
C PHE A 48 3.90 9.10 -16.31
N ILE A 49 2.62 9.47 -16.34
CA ILE A 49 2.13 10.73 -16.90
C ILE A 49 2.67 11.92 -16.08
N ASN A 50 2.64 11.82 -14.75
CA ASN A 50 3.06 12.90 -13.86
C ASN A 50 4.55 13.25 -14.00
N ILE A 51 5.41 12.25 -14.29
CA ILE A 51 6.85 12.47 -14.44
C ILE A 51 7.21 12.93 -15.86
N ASN A 52 6.58 12.35 -16.90
CA ASN A 52 6.90 12.65 -18.30
C ASN A 52 6.22 13.92 -18.83
N TYR A 53 4.96 14.18 -18.47
CA TYR A 53 4.16 15.27 -19.05
C TYR A 53 4.03 16.49 -18.16
N ILE A 54 4.23 16.36 -16.84
CA ILE A 54 3.89 17.42 -15.89
C ILE A 54 5.17 18.07 -15.30
N PRO A 55 5.35 19.40 -15.47
CA PRO A 55 6.41 20.16 -14.83
C PRO A 55 6.38 19.96 -13.31
N GLY A 56 7.53 19.84 -12.65
CA GLY A 56 7.65 19.46 -11.23
C GLY A 56 6.69 20.18 -10.26
N GLN A 57 6.42 21.45 -10.55
CA GLN A 57 5.50 22.33 -9.82
C GLN A 57 4.01 21.93 -9.86
N PHE A 58 3.53 21.28 -10.92
CA PHE A 58 2.13 20.84 -11.03
C PHE A 58 1.92 19.38 -10.61
N ARG A 59 2.99 18.65 -10.27
CA ARG A 59 2.91 17.22 -9.95
C ARG A 59 2.06 16.92 -8.73
N VAL A 60 2.07 17.84 -7.77
CA VAL A 60 1.27 17.77 -6.53
C VAL A 60 -0.22 17.99 -6.85
N LEU A 61 -0.55 18.96 -7.70
CA LEU A 61 -1.93 19.22 -8.14
C LEU A 61 -2.51 18.02 -8.90
N PHE A 62 -1.74 17.45 -9.83
CA PHE A 62 -2.17 16.27 -10.57
C PHE A 62 -2.35 15.04 -9.68
N ALA A 63 -1.42 14.80 -8.75
CA ALA A 63 -1.56 13.71 -7.78
C ALA A 63 -2.82 13.90 -6.89
N ASN A 64 -3.16 15.14 -6.51
CA ASN A 64 -4.38 15.43 -5.76
C ASN A 64 -5.65 15.17 -6.59
N LEU A 65 -5.67 15.53 -7.87
CA LEU A 65 -6.80 15.22 -8.75
C LEU A 65 -7.00 13.71 -8.90
N VAL A 66 -5.92 12.96 -9.14
CA VAL A 66 -5.97 11.49 -9.21
C VAL A 66 -6.46 10.88 -7.90
N ALA A 67 -6.02 11.41 -6.76
CA ALA A 67 -6.49 10.97 -5.45
C ALA A 67 -7.99 11.25 -5.24
N PHE A 68 -8.48 12.40 -5.72
CA PHE A 68 -9.90 12.75 -5.66
C PHE A 68 -10.78 11.85 -6.54
N PHE A 69 -10.29 11.43 -7.70
CA PHE A 69 -11.00 10.47 -8.56
C PHE A 69 -10.93 9.02 -8.06
N TRP A 70 -9.97 8.70 -7.19
CA TRP A 70 -9.77 7.36 -6.63
C TRP A 70 -10.52 7.11 -5.31
N TYR A 71 -10.79 8.17 -4.55
CA TYR A 71 -11.55 8.12 -3.30
C TYR A 71 -13.05 8.12 -3.59
#